data_AF-A0A0R3FRF2-F1
#
_entry.id   AF-A0A0R3FRF2-F1
#
_cell.length_a   1.000
_cell.length_b   1.000
_cell.length_c   1.000
_cell.angle_alpha   90.00
_cell.angle_beta   90.00
_cell.angle_gamma   90.00
#
_symmetry.space_group_name_H-M   'P 1'
#
loop_
_entity.id
_entity.type
_entity.pdbx_description
1 polymer ?
#
loop_
_entity_poly.entity_id
_entity_poly.type
_entity_poly.pdbx_seq_one_letter_code
_entity_poly.pdbx_strand_id
1 'polypeptide(L)'
;MSRPEGGRWWVWLLAAATSVTLLVTALMLWGIGERPTLRAMAASESMTDEQARAVAENTVRVWFRERNAGHLANLQALSCPDVHDGPVAREIEHLRNHDRQELMQVVAVTGFARKGPIWTVNVIRQNAGSMFELRIVGGELRVCQSDPAPVP
;
A
#
# COMPACT_ATOMS: atom_id res chain seq x y z
N MET A 1 65.77 24.54 -7.36
CA MET A 1 64.59 25.04 -6.62
C MET A 1 63.40 24.20 -7.08
N SER A 2 63.02 23.18 -6.32
CA SER A 2 61.90 22.30 -6.67
C SER A 2 60.81 22.49 -5.60
N ARG A 3 59.69 23.12 -5.98
CA ARG A 3 58.51 23.26 -5.11
C ARG A 3 57.77 21.92 -5.08
N PRO A 4 57.46 21.35 -3.90
CA PRO A 4 56.65 20.14 -3.85
C PRO A 4 55.20 20.49 -4.18
N GLU A 5 54.59 19.70 -5.07
CA GLU A 5 53.17 19.73 -5.42
C GLU A 5 52.32 19.21 -4.23
N GLY A 6 52.33 19.93 -3.11
CA GLY A 6 51.68 19.52 -1.86
C GLY A 6 50.20 19.91 -1.72
N GLY A 7 49.52 20.33 -2.80
CA GLY A 7 48.25 21.07 -2.69
C GLY A 7 46.97 20.32 -3.04
N ARG A 8 47.05 19.10 -3.60
CA ARG A 8 45.88 18.48 -4.27
C ARG A 8 45.15 17.40 -3.46
N TRP A 9 45.76 16.86 -2.41
CA TRP A 9 45.20 15.77 -1.59
C TRP A 9 44.00 16.23 -0.71
N TRP A 10 44.02 17.48 -0.24
CA TRP A 10 42.94 18.10 0.51
C TRP A 10 41.63 18.16 -0.28
N VAL A 11 41.71 18.42 -1.59
CA VAL A 11 40.53 18.47 -2.48
C VAL A 11 39.88 17.09 -2.59
N TRP A 12 40.69 16.03 -2.66
CA TRP A 12 40.19 14.66 -2.70
C TRP A 12 39.58 14.21 -1.37
N LEU A 13 40.14 14.62 -0.24
CA LEU A 13 39.55 14.34 1.08
C LEU A 13 38.22 15.06 1.28
N LEU A 14 38.13 16.33 0.87
CA LEU A 14 36.87 17.08 0.89
C LEU A 14 35.82 16.41 0.00
N ALA A 15 36.18 16.02 -1.22
CA ALA A 15 35.27 15.33 -2.13
C ALA A 15 34.80 13.99 -1.57
N ALA A 16 35.70 13.20 -0.96
CA ALA A 16 35.33 11.94 -0.32
C ALA A 16 34.38 12.17 0.87
N ALA A 17 34.66 13.17 1.70
CA ALA A 17 33.82 13.51 2.85
C ALA A 17 32.43 13.99 2.42
N THR A 18 32.32 14.82 1.37
CA THR A 18 31.02 15.26 0.86
C THR A 18 30.26 14.11 0.20
N SER A 19 30.91 13.24 -0.57
CA SER A 19 30.26 12.05 -1.15
C SER A 19 29.71 11.11 -0.08
N VAL A 20 30.47 10.83 0.99
CA VAL A 20 30.02 10.00 2.11
C VAL A 20 28.83 10.66 2.82
N THR A 21 28.91 11.97 3.07
CA THR A 21 27.81 12.71 3.71
C THR A 21 26.54 12.63 2.86
N LEU A 22 26.66 12.85 1.55
CA LEU A 22 25.53 12.76 0.62
C LEU A 22 24.93 11.36 0.60
N LEU A 23 25.77 10.31 0.60
CA LEU A 23 25.30 8.92 0.63
C LEU A 23 24.52 8.62 1.93
N VAL A 24 25.05 9.02 3.08
CA VAL A 24 24.37 8.83 4.39
C VAL A 24 23.06 9.60 4.42
N THR A 25 23.04 10.85 3.94
CA THR A 25 21.80 11.62 3.87
C THR A 25 20.78 11.01 2.90
N ALA A 26 21.22 10.47 1.76
CA ALA A 26 20.35 9.81 0.81
C ALA A 26 19.76 8.52 1.40
N LEU A 27 20.55 7.74 2.14
CA LEU A 27 20.08 6.55 2.84
C LEU A 27 19.09 6.89 3.96
N MET A 28 19.35 7.96 4.72
CA MET A 28 18.43 8.45 5.75
C MET A 28 17.13 8.99 5.15
N LEU A 29 17.21 9.72 4.04
CA LEU A 29 16.06 10.24 3.28
C LEU A 29 15.23 9.13 2.66
N TRP A 30 15.87 8.05 2.20
CA TRP A 30 15.17 6.87 1.70
C TRP A 30 14.36 6.16 2.79
N GLY A 31 14.82 6.25 4.05
CA GLY A 31 14.08 5.79 5.23
C GLY A 31 12.92 6.72 5.65
N ILE A 32 12.82 7.95 5.11
CA ILE A 32 11.67 8.82 5.34
C ILE A 32 10.52 8.33 4.45
N GLY A 33 9.81 7.34 4.98
CA GLY A 33 8.59 6.69 4.47
C GLY A 33 8.16 7.05 3.06
N GLU A 34 8.18 6.05 2.16
CA GLU A 34 7.62 6.17 0.82
C GLU A 34 6.27 6.88 0.87
N ARG A 35 6.13 7.95 0.09
CA ARG A 35 4.83 8.61 -0.06
C ARG A 35 3.94 7.73 -0.92
N PRO A 36 2.63 7.62 -0.61
CA PRO A 36 1.73 6.88 -1.46
C PRO A 36 1.70 7.50 -2.86
N THR A 37 1.94 6.67 -3.87
CA THR A 37 1.84 7.04 -5.29
C THR A 37 0.41 6.88 -5.81
N LEU A 38 -0.42 6.14 -5.08
CA LEU A 38 -1.84 5.94 -5.36
C LEU A 38 -2.71 6.58 -4.29
N ARG A 39 -3.94 6.92 -4.69
CA ARG A 39 -5.02 7.30 -3.78
C ARG A 39 -6.16 6.30 -3.89
N ALA A 40 -6.92 6.19 -2.80
CA ALA A 40 -8.17 5.44 -2.80
C ALA A 40 -9.16 6.04 -3.81
N MET A 41 -10.01 5.20 -4.39
CA MET A 41 -10.92 5.63 -5.45
C MET A 41 -12.02 6.50 -4.88
N ALA A 42 -12.37 7.58 -5.59
CA ALA A 42 -13.49 8.42 -5.22
C ALA A 42 -14.79 7.60 -5.19
N ALA A 43 -15.56 7.75 -4.12
CA ALA A 43 -16.81 7.04 -3.92
C ALA A 43 -17.82 7.90 -3.17
N SER A 44 -19.09 7.69 -3.49
CA SER A 44 -20.23 8.36 -2.87
C SER A 44 -21.39 7.39 -2.74
N GLU A 45 -22.20 7.55 -1.69
CA GLU A 45 -23.45 6.81 -1.50
C GLU A 45 -24.47 7.10 -2.62
N SER A 46 -24.32 8.24 -3.31
CA SER A 46 -25.15 8.62 -4.45
C SER A 46 -24.84 7.89 -5.76
N MET A 47 -23.78 7.07 -5.80
CA MET A 47 -23.46 6.27 -7.00
C MET A 47 -24.57 5.27 -7.31
N THR A 48 -24.73 4.93 -8.59
CA THR A 48 -25.58 3.78 -8.97
C THR A 48 -24.97 2.48 -8.47
N ASP A 49 -25.77 1.41 -8.38
CA ASP A 49 -25.27 0.09 -7.96
C ASP A 49 -24.14 -0.39 -8.89
N GLU A 50 -24.28 -0.20 -10.19
CA GLU A 50 -23.26 -0.56 -11.18
C GLU A 50 -21.95 0.20 -10.96
N GLN A 51 -22.02 1.51 -10.72
CA GLN A 51 -20.84 2.34 -10.44
C GLN A 51 -20.18 1.93 -9.12
N ALA A 52 -20.98 1.77 -8.06
CA ALA A 52 -20.49 1.39 -6.75
C ALA A 52 -19.83 0.00 -6.77
N ARG A 53 -20.45 -0.96 -7.48
CA ARG A 53 -19.89 -2.30 -7.72
C ARG A 53 -18.54 -2.21 -8.44
N ALA A 54 -18.47 -1.49 -9.55
CA ALA A 54 -17.23 -1.35 -10.32
C ALA A 54 -16.11 -0.70 -9.49
N VAL A 55 -16.43 0.33 -8.70
CA VAL A 55 -15.47 0.98 -7.79
C VAL A 55 -15.02 0.03 -6.69
N ALA A 56 -15.93 -0.73 -6.06
CA ALA A 56 -15.60 -1.70 -5.02
C ALA A 56 -14.68 -2.81 -5.54
N GLU A 57 -15.05 -3.43 -6.67
CA GLU A 57 -14.26 -4.49 -7.28
C GLU A 57 -12.86 -4.01 -7.66
N ASN A 58 -12.76 -2.83 -8.28
CA ASN A 58 -11.48 -2.28 -8.69
C ASN A 58 -10.61 -1.87 -7.49
N THR A 59 -11.22 -1.29 -6.44
CA THR A 59 -10.52 -0.94 -5.19
C THR A 59 -9.84 -2.16 -4.58
N VAL A 60 -10.56 -3.29 -4.47
CA VAL A 60 -9.99 -4.52 -3.92
C VAL A 60 -8.91 -5.11 -4.84
N ARG A 61 -9.10 -5.10 -6.16
CA ARG A 61 -8.06 -5.58 -7.11
C ARG A 61 -6.77 -4.75 -7.00
N VAL A 62 -6.90 -3.43 -6.91
CA VAL A 62 -5.77 -2.52 -6.72
C VAL A 62 -5.10 -2.79 -5.37
N TRP A 63 -5.87 -2.96 -4.29
CA TRP A 63 -5.34 -3.31 -2.97
C TRP A 63 -4.48 -4.58 -3.00
N PHE A 64 -4.96 -5.66 -3.63
CA PHE A 64 -4.18 -6.89 -3.79
C PHE A 64 -2.92 -6.71 -4.63
N ARG A 65 -2.98 -5.90 -5.68
CA ARG A 65 -1.81 -5.61 -6.52
C ARG A 65 -0.71 -4.91 -5.70
N GLU A 66 -1.07 -3.86 -4.95
CA GLU A 66 -0.11 -3.11 -4.14
C GLU A 66 0.43 -3.95 -2.98
N ARG A 67 -0.43 -4.78 -2.37
CA ARG A 67 -0.02 -5.78 -1.37
C ARG A 67 1.03 -6.72 -1.94
N ASN A 68 0.73 -7.36 -3.07
CA ASN A 68 1.63 -8.33 -3.70
C ASN A 68 2.94 -7.68 -4.21
N ALA A 69 2.92 -6.39 -4.53
CA ALA A 69 4.11 -5.61 -4.88
C ALA A 69 4.93 -5.14 -3.67
N GLY A 70 4.42 -5.31 -2.44
CA GLY A 70 5.08 -4.87 -1.23
C GLY A 70 5.04 -3.35 -1.00
N HIS A 71 4.16 -2.63 -1.70
CA HIS A 71 4.08 -1.17 -1.63
C HIS A 71 3.30 -0.72 -0.37
N LEU A 72 3.98 -0.72 0.78
CA LEU A 72 3.38 -0.41 2.09
C LEU A 72 2.61 0.91 2.10
N ALA A 73 3.20 1.98 1.55
CA ALA A 73 2.58 3.30 1.54
C ALA A 73 1.26 3.31 0.77
N ASN A 74 1.22 2.65 -0.40
CA ASN A 74 0.00 2.50 -1.19
C ASN A 74 -1.01 1.63 -0.46
N LEU A 75 -0.58 0.53 0.15
CA LEU A 75 -1.47 -0.36 0.88
C LEU A 75 -2.16 0.38 2.04
N GLN A 76 -1.41 1.19 2.79
CA GLN A 76 -1.95 2.05 3.85
C GLN A 76 -2.91 3.10 3.30
N ALA A 77 -2.59 3.73 2.16
CA ALA A 77 -3.48 4.72 1.53
C ALA A 77 -4.80 4.11 1.03
N LEU A 78 -4.78 2.85 0.63
CA LEU A 78 -5.96 2.10 0.16
C LEU A 78 -6.75 1.44 1.30
N SER A 79 -6.22 1.45 2.52
CA SER A 79 -6.84 0.85 3.70
C SER A 79 -7.48 1.92 4.61
N CYS A 80 -8.44 1.51 5.43
CA CYS A 80 -9.06 2.40 6.39
C CYS A 80 -8.03 2.83 7.47
N PRO A 81 -8.06 4.09 7.93
CA PRO A 81 -7.04 4.61 8.85
C PRO A 81 -7.15 4.02 10.27
N ASP A 82 -8.32 3.51 10.62
CA ASP A 82 -8.69 2.89 11.89
C ASP A 82 -8.45 1.36 11.91
N VAL A 83 -7.77 0.81 10.91
CA VAL A 83 -7.41 -0.60 10.87
C VAL A 83 -6.29 -0.88 11.86
N HIS A 84 -6.64 -1.49 12.99
CA HIS A 84 -5.72 -1.81 14.09
C HIS A 84 -5.60 -3.31 14.36
N ASP A 85 -6.56 -4.11 13.91
CA ASP A 85 -6.59 -5.56 14.05
C ASP A 85 -7.20 -6.26 12.81
N GLY A 86 -7.30 -7.59 12.88
CA GLY A 86 -7.84 -8.41 11.80
C GLY A 86 -6.88 -8.66 10.63
N PRO A 87 -7.35 -9.35 9.57
CA PRO A 87 -6.48 -9.76 8.48
C PRO A 87 -5.85 -8.59 7.70
N VAL A 88 -6.59 -7.50 7.48
CA VAL A 88 -6.06 -6.32 6.76
C VAL A 88 -4.91 -5.67 7.55
N ALA A 89 -5.05 -5.52 8.87
CA ALA A 89 -3.98 -5.01 9.73
C ALA A 89 -2.74 -5.91 9.69
N ARG A 90 -2.94 -7.24 9.71
CA ARG A 90 -1.84 -8.20 9.63
C ARG A 90 -1.08 -8.11 8.31
N GLU A 91 -1.76 -7.93 7.18
CA GLU A 91 -1.08 -7.77 5.88
C GLU A 91 -0.24 -6.49 5.83
N ILE A 92 -0.72 -5.39 6.41
CA ILE A 92 0.04 -4.13 6.54
C ILE A 92 1.26 -4.34 7.45
N GLU A 93 1.10 -5.04 8.56
CA GLU A 93 2.17 -5.31 9.52
C GLU A 93 3.25 -6.22 8.95
N HIS A 94 2.87 -7.26 8.19
CA HIS A 94 3.82 -8.12 7.48
C HIS A 94 4.67 -7.32 6.48
N LEU A 95 4.07 -6.39 5.73
CA LEU A 95 4.84 -5.51 4.84
C LEU A 95 5.77 -4.57 5.61
N ARG A 96 5.30 -4.03 6.73
CA ARG A 96 6.13 -3.17 7.61
C ARG A 96 7.35 -3.91 8.16
N ASN A 97 7.17 -5.17 8.53
CA ASN A 97 8.23 -6.03 9.04
C ASN A 97 9.09 -6.68 7.95
N HIS A 98 8.79 -6.39 6.66
CA HIS A 98 9.46 -6.99 5.50
C HIS A 98 9.39 -8.53 5.51
N ASP A 99 8.30 -9.08 6.04
CA ASP A 99 8.06 -10.51 6.05
C ASP A 99 7.85 -11.02 4.62
N ARG A 100 8.28 -12.25 4.36
CA ARG A 100 8.02 -12.89 3.07
C ARG A 100 6.53 -13.19 2.94
N GLN A 101 5.88 -12.57 1.96
CA GLN A 101 4.47 -12.79 1.67
C GLN A 101 4.26 -13.76 0.50
N GLU A 102 3.36 -14.72 0.65
CA GLU A 102 2.87 -15.54 -0.46
C GLU A 102 2.00 -14.69 -1.38
N LEU A 103 2.21 -14.76 -2.70
CA LEU A 103 1.41 -14.00 -3.65
C LEU A 103 -0.06 -14.45 -3.62
N MET A 104 -0.96 -13.49 -3.38
CA MET A 104 -2.39 -13.75 -3.38
C MET A 104 -2.98 -13.45 -4.76
N GLN A 105 -3.22 -14.50 -5.55
CA GLN A 105 -3.88 -14.34 -6.86
C GLN A 105 -5.40 -14.28 -6.71
N VAL A 106 -5.97 -13.13 -7.07
CA VAL A 106 -7.42 -12.94 -7.15
C VAL A 106 -7.94 -13.58 -8.45
N VAL A 107 -8.80 -14.58 -8.31
CA VAL A 107 -9.46 -15.27 -9.43
C VAL A 107 -10.73 -14.51 -9.81
N ALA A 108 -11.54 -14.14 -8.82
CA ALA A 108 -12.78 -13.40 -9.04
C ALA A 108 -13.07 -12.44 -7.88
N VAL A 109 -13.79 -11.36 -8.20
CA VAL A 109 -14.47 -10.51 -7.21
C VAL A 109 -15.95 -10.59 -7.54
N THR A 110 -16.79 -10.90 -6.56
CA THR A 110 -18.21 -11.19 -6.72
C THR A 110 -19.00 -10.66 -5.50
N GLY A 111 -20.32 -10.90 -5.46
CA GLY A 111 -21.10 -10.73 -4.22
C GLY A 111 -21.09 -9.31 -3.66
N PHE A 112 -21.38 -8.32 -4.52
CA PHE A 112 -21.45 -6.92 -4.09
C PHE A 112 -22.73 -6.65 -3.29
N ALA A 113 -22.57 -6.06 -2.11
CA ALA A 113 -23.66 -5.47 -1.34
C ALA A 113 -23.23 -4.11 -0.78
N ARG A 114 -24.20 -3.23 -0.51
CA ARG A 114 -23.94 -1.93 0.11
C ARG A 114 -25.05 -1.53 1.07
N LYS A 115 -24.65 -0.88 2.17
CA LYS A 115 -25.55 -0.26 3.14
C LYS A 115 -24.96 1.08 3.57
N GLY A 116 -25.45 2.15 2.95
CA GLY A 116 -24.91 3.49 3.10
C GLY A 116 -23.42 3.54 2.73
N PRO A 117 -22.52 4.01 3.63
CA PRO A 117 -21.09 4.14 3.33
C PRO A 117 -20.31 2.82 3.47
N ILE A 118 -20.93 1.73 3.93
CA ILE A 118 -20.30 0.43 4.12
C ILE A 118 -20.68 -0.52 2.99
N TRP A 119 -19.69 -0.97 2.24
CA TRP A 119 -19.85 -1.84 1.08
C TRP A 119 -19.13 -3.15 1.31
N THR A 120 -19.61 -4.24 0.71
CA THR A 120 -18.94 -5.53 0.79
C THR A 120 -18.79 -6.14 -0.59
N VAL A 121 -17.69 -6.87 -0.78
CA VAL A 121 -17.47 -7.74 -1.94
C VAL A 121 -16.83 -9.04 -1.49
N ASN A 122 -17.13 -10.12 -2.19
CA ASN A 122 -16.46 -11.40 -2.02
C ASN A 122 -15.27 -11.48 -2.97
N VAL A 123 -14.15 -12.01 -2.48
CA VAL A 123 -12.94 -12.26 -3.24
C VAL A 123 -12.67 -13.75 -3.21
N ILE A 124 -12.60 -14.35 -4.39
CA ILE A 124 -12.19 -15.73 -4.58
C ILE A 124 -10.72 -15.73 -5.02
N ARG A 125 -9.88 -16.37 -4.20
CA ARG A 125 -8.49 -16.71 -4.49
C ARG A 125 -8.39 -18.19 -4.83
N GLN A 126 -7.27 -18.63 -5.39
CA GLN A 126 -7.08 -20.04 -5.79
C GLN A 126 -7.44 -21.05 -4.68
N ASN A 127 -7.12 -20.73 -3.42
CA ASN A 127 -7.26 -21.66 -2.29
C ASN A 127 -8.20 -21.15 -1.18
N ALA A 128 -8.86 -20.00 -1.35
CA ALA A 128 -9.67 -19.40 -0.28
C ALA A 128 -10.69 -18.38 -0.80
N GLY A 129 -11.81 -18.24 -0.10
CA GLY A 129 -12.77 -17.15 -0.27
C GLY A 129 -12.76 -16.21 0.93
N SER A 130 -12.85 -14.90 0.69
CA SER A 130 -12.98 -13.90 1.76
C SER A 130 -13.98 -12.83 1.38
N MET A 131 -14.80 -12.41 2.33
CA MET A 131 -15.60 -11.20 2.20
C MET A 131 -14.75 -10.02 2.66
N PHE A 132 -14.74 -8.94 1.89
CA PHE A 132 -14.05 -7.70 2.22
C PHE A 132 -15.09 -6.65 2.57
N GLU A 133 -14.90 -5.98 3.72
CA GLU A 133 -15.61 -4.76 4.07
C GLU A 133 -14.83 -3.55 3.56
N LEU A 134 -15.54 -2.67 2.86
CA LEU A 134 -15.06 -1.38 2.42
C LEU A 134 -15.88 -0.26 3.04
N ARG A 135 -15.25 0.90 3.25
CA ARG A 135 -15.93 2.08 3.77
C ARG A 135 -15.55 3.32 2.99
N ILE A 136 -16.54 4.18 2.75
CA ILE A 136 -16.28 5.53 2.25
C ILE A 136 -15.76 6.37 3.42
N VAL A 137 -14.51 6.83 3.31
CA VAL A 137 -13.87 7.71 4.29
C VAL A 137 -13.33 8.92 3.54
N GLY A 138 -13.83 10.12 3.88
CA GLY A 138 -13.40 11.36 3.21
C GLY A 138 -13.72 11.40 1.71
N GLY A 139 -14.77 10.70 1.25
CA GLY A 139 -15.13 10.62 -0.17
C GLY A 139 -14.32 9.60 -0.98
N GLU A 140 -13.52 8.77 -0.32
CA GLU A 140 -12.74 7.71 -0.95
C GLU A 140 -13.15 6.34 -0.38
N LEU A 141 -13.27 5.32 -1.24
CA LEU A 141 -13.54 3.95 -0.81
C LEU A 141 -12.25 3.24 -0.41
N ARG A 142 -12.21 2.71 0.81
CA ARG A 142 -11.04 2.06 1.40
C ARG A 142 -11.37 0.67 1.92
N VAL A 143 -10.38 -0.21 1.94
CA VAL A 143 -10.48 -1.57 2.50
C VAL A 143 -10.30 -1.52 4.02
N CYS A 144 -11.30 -1.92 4.78
CA CYS A 144 -11.23 -1.88 6.24
C CYS A 144 -10.93 -3.25 6.84
N GLN A 145 -11.67 -4.28 6.43
CA GLN A 145 -11.59 -5.59 7.03
C GLN A 145 -11.78 -6.69 5.99
N SER A 146 -11.37 -7.90 6.33
CA SER A 146 -11.81 -9.08 5.62
C SER A 146 -12.12 -10.20 6.60
N ASP A 147 -13.09 -11.02 6.22
CA ASP A 147 -13.56 -12.17 6.97
C ASP A 147 -13.67 -13.37 6.02
N PRO A 148 -13.72 -14.61 6.52
CA PRO A 148 -14.09 -15.75 5.69
C PRO A 148 -15.38 -15.46 4.92
N ALA A 149 -15.38 -15.73 3.62
CA ALA A 149 -16.60 -15.58 2.84
C ALA A 149 -17.67 -16.54 3.39
N PRO A 150 -18.95 -16.12 3.49
CA PRO A 150 -20.03 -17.02 3.87
C PRO A 150 -20.02 -18.25 2.96
N VAL A 151 -20.04 -19.45 3.55
CA VAL A 151 -20.25 -20.69 2.80
C VAL A 151 -21.73 -20.72 2.42
N PRO A 152 -22.09 -20.98 1.15
CA PRO A 152 -23.47 -21.17 0.73
C PRO A 152 -24.19 -22.27 1.50
#